data_AF-A0A2K0XHT4-F1
#
_entry.id   AF-A0A2K0XHT4-F1
#
_cell.length_a   1.000
_cell.length_b   1.000
_cell.length_c   1.000
_cell.angle_alpha   90.00
_cell.angle_beta   90.00
_cell.angle_gamma   90.00
#
_symmetry.space_group_name_H-M   'P 1'
#
loop_
_entity.id
_entity.type
_entity.pdbx_description
1 polymer ?
#
loop_
_entity_poly.entity_id
_entity_poly.type
_entity_poly.pdbx_seq_one_letter_code
_entity_poly.pdbx_strand_id
1 'polypeptide(L)'
;MNKLKLFIAGIMMCLATTGSAQTKASTQQNYYLYASIEVRWADKVTGEQCFVILMSPGENGQQRPSIMKNKEGKAVVVRNMMEGLAYLEVQGWEMLEPRTNVGKWIVRRKVSFEELNKLVKENTTYEEVTPKVQLSLNEQTLKIDYK
;
A
#
# COMPACT_ATOMS: atom_id res chain seq x y z
N MET A 1 -30.45 5.19 55.26
CA MET A 1 -30.16 6.07 54.11
C MET A 1 -28.78 5.85 53.46
N ASN A 2 -27.72 5.53 54.22
CA ASN A 2 -26.36 5.38 53.65
C ASN A 2 -26.17 4.17 52.71
N LYS A 3 -26.84 3.05 52.97
CA LYS A 3 -26.72 1.83 52.15
C LYS A 3 -27.32 1.97 50.74
N LEU A 4 -28.42 2.71 50.61
CA LEU A 4 -29.08 2.96 49.31
C LEU A 4 -28.24 3.90 48.42
N LYS A 5 -27.63 4.92 49.01
CA LYS A 5 -26.71 5.83 48.29
C LYS A 5 -25.47 5.10 47.77
N LEU A 6 -24.95 4.16 48.56
CA LEU A 6 -23.80 3.33 48.17
C LEU A 6 -24.14 2.36 47.03
N PHE A 7 -25.35 1.81 47.02
CA PHE A 7 -25.83 0.92 45.96
C PHE A 7 -26.01 1.68 44.63
N ILE A 8 -26.59 2.89 44.67
CA ILE A 8 -26.77 3.74 43.50
C ILE A 8 -25.42 4.24 42.95
N ALA A 9 -24.47 4.58 43.84
CA ALA A 9 -23.12 4.96 43.44
C ALA A 9 -22.38 3.81 42.75
N GLY A 10 -22.53 2.57 43.23
CA GLY A 10 -21.95 1.39 42.59
C GLY A 10 -22.48 1.13 41.18
N ILE A 11 -23.81 1.26 40.99
CA ILE A 11 -24.44 1.09 39.67
C ILE A 11 -23.98 2.18 38.69
N MET A 12 -23.86 3.43 39.12
CA MET A 12 -23.35 4.52 38.26
C MET A 12 -21.88 4.31 37.88
N MET A 13 -21.06 3.74 38.76
CA MET A 13 -19.65 3.45 38.46
C MET A 13 -19.51 2.32 37.44
N CYS A 14 -20.33 1.27 37.54
CA CYS A 14 -20.37 0.18 36.55
C CYS A 14 -20.84 0.67 35.17
N LEU A 15 -21.84 1.56 35.12
CA LEU A 15 -22.34 2.15 33.86
C LEU A 15 -21.32 3.09 33.21
N ALA A 16 -20.56 3.85 34.02
CA ALA A 16 -19.48 4.72 33.52
C ALA A 16 -18.32 3.92 32.91
N THR A 17 -17.99 2.75 33.47
CA THR A 17 -16.93 1.87 32.93
C THR A 17 -17.35 1.10 31.68
N THR A 18 -18.64 0.84 31.47
CA THR A 18 -19.13 0.18 30.25
C THR A 18 -19.31 1.15 29.07
N GLY A 19 -19.55 2.45 29.35
CA GLY A 19 -19.69 3.47 28.30
C GLY A 19 -18.40 3.73 27.51
N SER A 20 -17.24 3.51 28.13
CA SER A 20 -15.92 3.68 27.49
C SER A 20 -15.47 2.47 26.66
N ALA A 21 -16.06 1.29 26.88
CA ALA A 21 -15.70 0.05 26.18
C ALA A 21 -16.48 -0.15 24.88
N GLN A 22 -17.44 0.74 24.60
CA GLN A 22 -18.33 0.67 23.44
C GLN A 22 -18.24 1.93 22.57
N THR A 23 -17.08 2.60 22.55
CA THR A 23 -16.66 3.18 21.29
C THR A 23 -16.52 2.00 20.35
N LYS A 24 -17.52 1.81 19.48
CA LYS A 24 -17.28 1.15 18.20
C LYS A 24 -15.94 1.68 17.77
N ALA A 25 -14.91 0.84 17.75
CA ALA A 25 -13.72 1.15 16.99
C ALA A 25 -14.32 1.48 15.64
N SER A 26 -14.41 2.77 15.30
CA SER A 26 -14.62 3.12 13.92
C SER A 26 -13.48 2.38 13.28
N THR A 27 -13.80 1.37 12.48
CA THR A 27 -12.81 0.67 11.68
C THR A 27 -12.21 1.79 10.86
N GLN A 28 -11.12 2.37 11.37
CA GLN A 28 -10.51 3.54 10.82
C GLN A 28 -10.06 3.08 9.44
N GLN A 29 -10.77 3.57 8.44
CA GLN A 29 -10.59 3.09 7.09
C GLN A 29 -9.15 3.41 6.70
N ASN A 30 -8.36 2.37 6.47
CA ASN A 30 -6.98 2.55 6.04
C ASN A 30 -6.99 2.85 4.54
N TYR A 31 -6.35 3.95 4.15
CA TYR A 31 -6.13 4.33 2.76
C TYR A 31 -4.71 3.95 2.36
N TYR A 32 -4.53 3.54 1.10
CA TYR A 32 -3.26 2.99 0.63
C TYR A 32 -2.85 3.59 -0.71
N LEU A 33 -1.57 3.88 -0.83
CA LEU A 33 -0.89 4.06 -2.09
C LEU A 33 -0.30 2.73 -2.55
N TYR A 34 -0.37 2.43 -3.84
CA TYR A 34 0.17 1.20 -4.43
C TYR A 34 1.42 1.49 -5.26
N ALA A 35 2.33 0.51 -5.31
CA ALA A 35 3.47 0.51 -6.21
C ALA A 35 3.76 -0.91 -6.70
N SER A 36 4.30 -1.02 -7.91
CA SER A 36 4.90 -2.25 -8.39
C SER A 36 6.39 -2.20 -8.10
N ILE A 37 6.94 -3.29 -7.56
CA ILE A 37 8.36 -3.39 -7.23
C ILE A 37 9.00 -4.63 -7.84
N GLU A 38 10.29 -4.54 -8.04
CA GLU A 38 11.12 -5.68 -8.38
C GLU A 38 12.50 -5.56 -7.73
N VAL A 39 12.97 -6.60 -7.04
CA VAL A 39 14.35 -6.63 -6.53
C VAL A 39 15.22 -7.38 -7.52
N ARG A 40 16.19 -6.68 -8.12
CA ARG A 40 17.04 -7.21 -9.20
C ARG A 40 18.52 -7.15 -8.86
N TRP A 41 19.27 -8.06 -9.48
CA TRP A 41 20.71 -7.95 -9.61
C TRP A 41 21.08 -6.70 -10.43
N ALA A 42 22.15 -6.04 -10.01
CA ALA A 42 22.77 -4.92 -10.70
C ALA A 42 24.29 -4.94 -10.48
N ASP A 43 25.01 -4.24 -11.34
CA ASP A 43 26.46 -4.10 -11.21
C ASP A 43 26.79 -2.66 -10.79
N LYS A 44 27.66 -2.52 -9.78
CA LYS A 44 28.28 -1.23 -9.47
C LYS A 44 29.23 -0.85 -10.60
N VAL A 45 29.57 0.43 -10.69
CA VAL A 45 30.59 0.93 -11.64
C VAL A 45 31.95 0.24 -11.44
N THR A 46 32.22 -0.26 -10.23
CA THR A 46 33.43 -1.02 -9.90
C THR A 46 33.40 -2.48 -10.37
N GLY A 47 32.29 -2.96 -10.94
CA GLY A 47 32.08 -4.36 -11.35
C GLY A 47 31.63 -5.29 -10.22
N GLU A 48 31.45 -4.78 -9.00
CA GLU A 48 30.90 -5.57 -7.89
C GLU A 48 29.39 -5.75 -8.06
N GLN A 49 28.91 -6.99 -7.95
CA GLN A 49 27.50 -7.31 -7.98
C GLN A 49 26.77 -6.78 -6.74
N CYS A 50 25.56 -6.30 -6.94
CA CYS A 50 24.68 -5.86 -5.88
C CYS A 50 23.22 -6.12 -6.24
N PHE A 51 22.32 -5.81 -5.29
CA PHE A 51 20.88 -5.82 -5.53
C PHE A 51 20.31 -4.43 -5.36
N VAL A 52 19.37 -4.09 -6.24
CA VAL A 52 18.61 -2.83 -6.20
C VAL A 52 17.12 -3.10 -6.17
N ILE A 53 16.37 -2.16 -5.63
CA ILE A 53 14.91 -2.16 -5.66
C ILE A 53 14.49 -1.27 -6.84
N LEU A 54 13.83 -1.85 -7.83
CA LEU A 54 13.12 -1.11 -8.86
C LEU A 54 11.70 -0.86 -8.39
N MET A 55 11.21 0.37 -8.52
CA MET A 55 9.86 0.75 -8.13
C MET A 55 9.19 1.57 -9.23
N SER A 56 7.98 1.16 -9.62
CA SER A 56 7.03 1.97 -10.38
C SER A 56 5.97 2.47 -9.39
N PRO A 57 6.04 3.73 -8.95
CA PRO A 57 5.03 4.28 -8.06
C PRO A 57 3.69 4.40 -8.79
N GLY A 58 2.59 4.16 -8.09
CA GLY A 58 1.25 4.50 -8.59
C GLY A 58 0.97 6.01 -8.61
N GLU A 59 1.95 6.84 -8.22
CA GLU A 59 1.86 8.30 -8.26
C GLU A 59 2.32 8.83 -9.64
N ASN A 60 1.67 9.89 -10.11
CA ASN A 60 2.09 10.69 -11.28
C ASN A 60 2.15 9.94 -12.62
N GLY A 61 1.39 8.84 -12.78
CA GLY A 61 1.29 8.11 -14.06
C GLY A 61 2.61 7.50 -14.56
N GLN A 62 3.65 7.42 -13.74
CA GLN A 62 4.94 6.85 -14.12
C GLN A 62 4.85 5.32 -14.17
N GLN A 63 4.73 4.76 -15.36
CA GLN A 63 4.74 3.30 -15.53
C GLN A 63 6.15 2.69 -15.49
N ARG A 64 7.20 3.46 -15.79
CA ARG A 64 8.57 2.94 -15.90
C ARG A 64 9.23 2.77 -14.53
N PRO A 65 9.71 1.56 -14.18
CA PRO A 65 10.41 1.35 -12.93
C PRO A 65 11.70 2.17 -12.89
N SER A 66 12.02 2.71 -11.71
CA SER A 66 13.29 3.38 -11.45
C SER A 66 13.97 2.79 -10.20
N ILE A 67 15.29 2.92 -10.11
CA ILE A 67 16.03 2.50 -8.91
C ILE A 67 15.56 3.36 -7.74
N MET A 68 15.08 2.70 -6.69
CA MET A 68 14.63 3.33 -5.47
C MET A 68 15.76 4.15 -4.86
N LYS A 69 15.43 5.37 -4.44
CA LYS A 69 16.34 6.27 -3.76
C LYS A 69 15.86 6.50 -2.32
N ASN A 70 16.80 6.73 -1.42
CA ASN A 70 16.50 7.17 -0.06
C ASN A 70 16.08 8.67 -0.07
N LYS A 71 15.75 9.21 1.11
CA LYS A 71 15.35 10.62 1.28
C LYS A 71 16.44 11.63 0.85
N GLU A 72 17.70 11.21 0.78
CA GLU A 72 18.82 12.03 0.32
C GLU A 72 19.06 11.91 -1.19
N GLY A 73 18.24 11.15 -1.92
CA GLY A 73 18.39 10.93 -3.36
C GLY A 73 19.45 9.89 -3.75
N LYS A 74 20.02 9.16 -2.78
CA LYS A 74 21.01 8.09 -3.03
C LYS A 74 20.32 6.76 -3.36
N ALA A 75 20.87 6.02 -4.31
CA ALA A 75 20.35 4.70 -4.69
C ALA A 75 20.40 3.72 -3.49
N VAL A 76 19.31 2.98 -3.29
CA VAL A 76 19.24 1.93 -2.28
C VAL A 76 19.85 0.65 -2.86
N VAL A 77 20.90 0.17 -2.20
CA VAL A 77 21.63 -1.05 -2.58
C VAL A 77 21.61 -2.01 -1.39
N VAL A 78 21.24 -3.26 -1.64
CA VAL A 78 21.13 -4.33 -0.63
C VAL A 78 21.97 -5.54 -1.03
N ARG A 79 22.30 -6.42 -0.08
CA ARG A 79 23.17 -7.58 -0.33
C ARG A 79 22.43 -8.77 -0.91
N ASN A 80 21.12 -8.83 -0.72
CA ASN A 80 20.26 -9.88 -1.27
C ASN A 80 18.79 -9.43 -1.36
N MET A 81 17.97 -10.27 -1.97
CA MET A 81 16.55 -10.01 -2.17
C MET A 81 15.77 -9.83 -0.85
N MET A 82 16.08 -10.62 0.18
CA MET A 82 15.37 -10.56 1.46
C MET A 82 15.65 -9.25 2.20
N GLU A 83 16.88 -8.74 2.14
CA GLU A 83 17.22 -7.42 2.67
C GLU A 83 16.49 -6.30 1.94
N GLY A 84 16.23 -6.45 0.63
CA GLY A 84 15.41 -5.51 -0.13
C GLY A 84 13.96 -5.46 0.38
N LEU A 85 13.38 -6.62 0.67
CA LEU A 85 12.03 -6.71 1.25
C LEU A 85 11.98 -6.15 2.67
N ALA A 86 12.98 -6.47 3.50
CA ALA A 86 13.09 -5.93 4.85
C ALA A 86 13.24 -4.40 4.86
N TYR A 87 14.02 -3.84 3.92
CA TYR A 87 14.15 -2.40 3.75
C TYR A 87 12.78 -1.75 3.46
N LEU A 88 12.00 -2.33 2.56
CA LEU A 88 10.67 -1.84 2.20
C LEU A 88 9.71 -1.83 3.40
N GLU A 89 9.75 -2.88 4.23
CA GLU A 89 8.95 -2.99 5.45
C GLU A 89 9.28 -1.87 6.45
N VAL A 90 10.57 -1.56 6.65
CA VAL A 90 11.02 -0.41 7.47
C VAL A 90 10.55 0.93 6.88
N GLN A 91 10.43 1.04 5.56
CA GLN A 91 9.88 2.23 4.90
C GLN A 91 8.34 2.30 4.92
N GLY A 92 7.66 1.35 5.57
CA GLY A 92 6.21 1.30 5.71
C GLY A 92 5.47 0.70 4.51
N TRP A 93 6.19 0.03 3.60
CA TRP A 93 5.58 -0.73 2.51
C TRP A 93 5.22 -2.14 2.97
N GLU A 94 4.00 -2.54 2.69
CA GLU A 94 3.45 -3.86 2.95
C GLU A 94 3.28 -4.60 1.62
N MET A 95 3.66 -5.88 1.54
CA MET A 95 3.39 -6.70 0.36
C MET A 95 1.90 -7.01 0.23
N LEU A 96 1.36 -6.89 -0.98
CA LEU A 96 0.00 -7.32 -1.32
C LEU A 96 0.02 -8.78 -1.82
N GLU A 97 -0.75 -9.65 -1.18
CA GLU A 97 -0.93 -11.05 -1.61
C GLU A 97 -2.00 -11.17 -2.70
N PRO A 98 -1.92 -12.17 -3.62
CA PRO A 98 -0.96 -13.27 -3.68
C PRO A 98 0.30 -13.00 -4.52
N ARG A 99 1.42 -13.59 -4.12
CA ARG A 99 2.70 -13.57 -4.87
C ARG A 99 2.57 -14.46 -6.11
N THR A 100 2.25 -13.89 -7.26
CA THR A 100 2.12 -14.67 -8.51
C THR A 100 3.45 -14.91 -9.23
N ASN A 101 4.46 -14.06 -9.01
CA ASN A 101 5.79 -14.19 -9.61
C ASN A 101 6.88 -13.88 -8.57
N VAL A 102 7.92 -14.73 -8.53
CA VAL A 102 9.10 -14.47 -7.70
C VAL A 102 9.84 -13.27 -8.29
N GLY A 103 10.12 -12.27 -7.46
CA GLY A 103 10.88 -11.09 -7.87
C GLY A 103 10.02 -9.87 -8.18
N LYS A 104 8.75 -10.01 -8.60
CA LYS A 104 7.85 -8.90 -8.91
C LYS A 104 6.66 -8.89 -7.97
N TRP A 105 6.45 -7.78 -7.27
CA TRP A 105 5.38 -7.67 -6.26
C TRP A 105 4.62 -6.36 -6.39
N ILE A 106 3.35 -6.41 -6.00
CA ILE A 106 2.60 -5.21 -5.66
C ILE A 106 2.78 -4.96 -4.18
N VAL A 107 3.17 -3.74 -3.83
CA VAL A 107 3.27 -3.28 -2.45
C VAL A 107 2.31 -2.12 -2.24
N ARG A 108 1.94 -1.90 -0.99
CA ARG A 108 1.09 -0.80 -0.57
C ARG A 108 1.67 -0.10 0.65
N ARG A 109 1.43 1.20 0.79
CA ARG A 109 1.81 1.98 1.96
C ARG A 109 0.62 2.77 2.45
N LYS A 110 0.41 2.81 3.77
CA LYS A 110 -0.68 3.60 4.38
C LYS A 110 -0.45 5.09 4.14
N VAL A 111 -1.53 5.79 3.78
CA VAL A 111 -1.57 7.23 3.53
C VAL A 111 -2.83 7.83 4.14
N SER A 112 -2.91 9.16 4.26
CA SER A 112 -4.14 9.82 4.67
C SER A 112 -5.20 9.79 3.56
N PHE A 113 -6.46 10.02 3.92
CA PHE A 113 -7.52 10.21 2.93
C PHE A 113 -7.22 11.41 2.04
N GLU A 114 -6.75 12.51 2.63
CA GLU A 114 -6.47 13.76 1.93
C GLU A 114 -5.39 13.58 0.87
N GLU A 115 -4.31 12.87 1.20
CA GLU A 115 -3.24 12.52 0.27
C GLU A 115 -3.75 11.67 -0.88
N LEU A 116 -4.49 10.61 -0.59
CA LEU A 116 -5.04 9.72 -1.62
C LEU A 116 -6.05 10.44 -2.51
N ASN A 117 -6.96 11.21 -1.92
CA ASN A 117 -7.98 11.96 -2.65
C ASN A 117 -7.37 13.03 -3.57
N LYS A 118 -6.31 13.70 -3.11
CA LYS A 118 -5.56 14.65 -3.95
C LYS A 118 -4.96 13.92 -5.16
N LEU A 119 -4.25 12.82 -4.93
CA LEU A 119 -3.66 12.03 -6.01
C LEU A 119 -4.70 11.56 -7.03
N VAL A 120 -5.84 11.04 -6.56
CA VAL A 120 -6.94 10.58 -7.43
C VAL A 120 -7.46 11.73 -8.28
N LYS A 121 -7.72 12.89 -7.70
CA LYS A 121 -8.21 14.07 -8.44
C LYS A 121 -7.22 14.57 -9.48
N GLU A 122 -5.93 14.53 -9.19
CA GLU A 122 -4.88 15.01 -10.09
C GLU A 122 -4.61 14.06 -11.27
N ASN A 123 -4.88 12.76 -11.12
CA ASN A 123 -4.48 11.73 -12.08
C ASN A 123 -5.65 10.96 -12.72
N THR A 124 -6.91 11.30 -12.41
CA THR A 124 -8.09 10.64 -12.99
C THR A 124 -8.76 11.57 -14.00
N THR A 125 -8.91 11.09 -15.24
CA THR A 125 -9.73 11.73 -16.26
C THR A 125 -10.98 10.91 -16.54
N TYR A 126 -12.03 11.58 -17.03
CA TYR A 126 -13.30 10.97 -17.38
C TYR A 126 -13.56 11.24 -18.86
N GLU A 127 -13.90 10.19 -19.61
CA GLU A 127 -14.11 10.25 -21.06
C GLU A 127 -15.60 10.02 -21.38
N GLU A 128 -16.15 10.77 -22.32
CA GLU A 128 -17.54 10.56 -22.80
C GLU A 128 -17.67 9.31 -23.67
N VAL A 129 -16.58 8.93 -24.35
CA VAL A 129 -16.54 7.77 -25.24
C VAL A 129 -15.86 6.61 -24.52
N THR A 130 -16.55 5.47 -24.43
CA THR A 130 -15.99 4.24 -23.84
C THR A 130 -14.72 3.82 -24.59
N PRO A 131 -13.56 3.71 -23.92
CA PRO A 131 -12.33 3.29 -24.55
C PRO A 131 -12.41 1.81 -24.96
N LYS A 132 -11.80 1.46 -26.10
CA LYS A 132 -11.66 0.06 -26.52
C LYS A 132 -10.57 -0.63 -25.71
N VAL A 133 -10.94 -1.70 -25.00
CA VAL A 133 -9.98 -2.53 -24.26
C VAL A 133 -9.11 -3.31 -25.25
N GLN A 134 -7.79 -3.21 -25.10
CA GLN A 134 -6.85 -4.05 -25.85
C GLN A 134 -6.81 -5.44 -25.21
N LEU A 135 -7.22 -6.45 -25.96
CA LEU A 135 -7.22 -7.84 -25.51
C LEU A 135 -5.82 -8.46 -25.64
N SER A 136 -5.36 -9.17 -24.62
CA SER A 136 -4.24 -10.10 -24.72
C SER A 136 -4.57 -11.26 -25.68
N LEU A 137 -3.55 -11.95 -26.18
CA LEU A 137 -3.71 -13.11 -27.07
C LEU A 137 -4.66 -14.19 -26.49
N ASN A 138 -4.59 -14.41 -25.18
CA ASN A 138 -5.46 -15.37 -24.51
C ASN A 138 -6.92 -14.90 -24.49
N GLU A 139 -7.17 -13.63 -24.16
CA GLU A 139 -8.52 -13.05 -24.16
C GLU A 139 -9.14 -13.03 -25.57
N GLN A 140 -8.32 -12.79 -26.60
CA GLN A 140 -8.76 -12.90 -28.00
C GLN A 140 -9.17 -14.33 -28.37
N THR A 141 -8.39 -15.31 -27.92
CA THR A 141 -8.67 -16.74 -28.16
C THR A 141 -9.96 -17.18 -27.46
N LEU A 142 -10.19 -16.67 -26.24
CA LEU A 142 -11.41 -16.88 -25.47
C LEU A 142 -12.61 -16.05 -25.97
N LYS A 143 -12.41 -15.19 -26.99
CA LYS A 143 -13.42 -14.30 -27.57
C LYS A 143 -14.14 -13.44 -26.51
N ILE A 144 -13.39 -12.98 -25.51
CA ILE A 144 -13.94 -12.11 -24.46
C ILE A 144 -14.22 -10.73 -25.07
N ASP A 145 -15.44 -10.24 -24.86
CA ASP A 145 -15.91 -8.94 -25.36
C ASP A 145 -16.23 -8.04 -24.16
N TYR A 146 -15.44 -6.98 -23.98
CA TYR A 146 -15.64 -5.95 -22.95
C TYR A 146 -16.47 -4.78 -23.51
N LYS A 147 -17.59 -5.10 -24.16
CA LYS A 147 -18.57 -4.12 -24.66
C LYS A 147 -19.18 -3.27 -23.57
#